data_AF-A0A252DX98-F1
#
_entry.id   AF-A0A252DX98-F1
#
_cell.length_a   1.000
_cell.length_b   1.000
_cell.length_c   1.000
_cell.angle_alpha   90.00
_cell.angle_beta   90.00
_cell.angle_gamma   90.00
#
_symmetry.space_group_name_H-M   'P 1'
#
loop_
_entity.id
_entity.type
_entity.pdbx_description
1 polymer ?
#
loop_
_entity_poly.entity_id
_entity_poly.type
_entity_poly.pdbx_seq_one_letter_code
_entity_poly.pdbx_strand_id
1 'polypeptide(L)'
;MKQKPKPRIALLREKAGLTQLELSRLVGVTESTIQNWESGRTGTDHIERIIRFCKALNCQVEDLIEYMSESPEATGAQPSSLSEIHHLLGTEESATATSTDAEVTSTRHVKSS
;
A
#
# COMPACT_ATOMS: atom_id res chain seq x y z
N MET A 1 46.79 -2.92 11.92
CA MET A 1 46.36 -3.52 10.63
C MET A 1 44.89 -3.19 10.42
N LYS A 2 44.50 -2.57 9.30
CA LYS A 2 43.09 -2.31 8.99
C LYS A 2 42.45 -3.64 8.55
N GLN A 3 41.58 -4.22 9.36
CA GLN A 3 40.82 -5.41 8.97
C GLN A 3 39.72 -4.98 7.99
N LYS A 4 39.59 -5.69 6.86
CA LYS A 4 38.48 -5.47 5.91
C LYS A 4 37.32 -6.39 6.30
N PRO A 5 36.08 -5.88 6.39
CA PRO A 5 34.93 -6.71 6.71
C PRO A 5 34.70 -7.77 5.63
N LYS A 6 34.33 -8.98 6.06
CA LYS A 6 33.95 -10.09 5.19
C LYS A 6 32.48 -10.43 5.46
N PRO A 7 31.61 -10.46 4.44
CA PRO A 7 30.22 -10.88 4.61
C PRO A 7 30.15 -12.35 5.04
N ARG A 8 29.19 -12.66 5.91
CA ARG A 8 28.93 -14.03 6.41
C ARG A 8 27.64 -14.65 5.86
N ILE A 9 26.97 -13.96 4.93
CA ILE A 9 25.63 -14.30 4.45
C ILE A 9 25.60 -15.70 3.82
N ALA A 10 26.57 -16.03 2.96
CA ALA A 10 26.63 -17.35 2.30
C ALA A 10 26.69 -18.50 3.32
N LEU A 11 27.55 -18.37 4.33
CA LEU A 11 27.70 -19.38 5.39
C LEU A 11 26.42 -19.53 6.22
N LEU A 12 25.67 -18.45 6.47
CA LEU A 12 24.41 -18.51 7.19
C LEU A 12 23.30 -19.12 6.33
N ARG A 13 23.24 -18.75 5.05
CA ARG A 13 22.31 -19.31 4.07
C ARG A 13 22.47 -20.83 3.93
N GLU A 14 23.70 -21.29 3.76
CA GLU A 14 24.02 -22.73 3.64
C GLU A 14 23.66 -23.50 4.91
N LYS A 15 23.91 -22.93 6.09
CA LYS A 15 23.48 -23.53 7.36
C LYS A 15 21.97 -23.65 7.50
N ALA A 16 21.22 -22.73 6.89
CA ALA A 16 19.77 -22.79 6.82
C ALA A 16 19.25 -23.73 5.71
N GLY A 17 20.13 -24.34 4.90
CA GLY A 17 19.74 -25.23 3.81
C GLY A 17 19.11 -24.52 2.61
N LEU A 18 19.37 -23.22 2.45
CA LEU A 18 18.73 -22.39 1.41
C LEU A 18 19.65 -22.20 0.19
N THR A 19 19.04 -22.16 -0.99
CA THR A 19 19.64 -21.62 -2.22
C THR A 19 19.64 -20.10 -2.21
N GLN A 20 20.44 -19.47 -3.08
CA GLN A 20 20.46 -18.00 -3.20
C GLN A 20 19.09 -17.46 -3.63
N LEU A 21 18.41 -18.14 -4.57
CA LEU A 21 17.06 -17.82 -5.02
C LEU A 21 16.02 -17.90 -3.89
N GLU A 22 16.07 -18.91 -3.04
CA GLU A 22 15.14 -19.04 -1.91
C GLU A 22 15.35 -17.93 -0.88
N LEU A 23 16.60 -17.63 -0.52
CA LEU A 23 16.90 -16.52 0.37
C LEU A 23 16.43 -15.17 -0.21
N SER A 24 16.61 -14.97 -1.52
CA SER A 24 16.19 -13.73 -2.18
C SER A 24 14.68 -13.52 -2.07
N ARG A 25 13.89 -14.59 -2.23
CA ARG A 25 12.43 -14.55 -2.07
C ARG A 25 12.02 -14.21 -0.63
N LEU A 26 12.67 -14.78 0.37
CA LEU A 26 12.39 -14.52 1.79
C LEU A 26 12.72 -13.08 2.20
N VAL A 27 13.79 -12.51 1.63
CA VAL A 27 14.24 -11.14 1.95
C VAL A 27 13.55 -10.08 1.08
N GLY A 28 12.91 -10.47 -0.02
CA GLY A 28 12.26 -9.54 -0.96
C GLY A 28 13.24 -8.83 -1.90
N VAL A 29 14.32 -9.51 -2.30
CA VAL A 29 15.33 -8.97 -3.25
C VAL A 29 15.61 -9.96 -4.39
N THR A 30 16.38 -9.52 -5.38
CA THR A 30 16.80 -10.40 -6.49
C THR A 30 17.90 -11.37 -6.07
N GLU A 31 18.01 -12.52 -6.74
CA GLU A 31 19.10 -13.48 -6.53
C GLU A 31 20.48 -12.85 -6.76
N SER A 32 20.61 -11.98 -7.78
CA SER A 32 21.84 -11.21 -8.06
C SER A 32 22.21 -10.28 -6.89
N THR A 33 21.23 -9.69 -6.22
CA THR A 33 21.46 -8.89 -5.00
C THR A 33 22.08 -9.74 -3.90
N ILE A 34 21.54 -10.94 -3.64
CA ILE A 34 22.10 -11.88 -2.67
C ILE A 34 23.54 -12.26 -3.06
N GLN A 35 23.80 -12.60 -4.32
CA GLN A 35 25.13 -12.94 -4.80
C GLN A 35 26.15 -11.79 -4.58
N ASN A 36 25.73 -10.54 -4.81
CA ASN A 36 26.58 -9.37 -4.59
C ASN A 36 26.88 -9.12 -3.11
N TRP A 37 25.91 -9.34 -2.23
CA TRP A 37 26.11 -9.28 -0.79
C TRP A 37 27.02 -10.40 -0.28
N GLU A 38 26.86 -11.63 -0.78
CA GLU A 38 27.69 -12.79 -0.41
C GLU A 38 29.14 -12.67 -0.87
N SER A 39 29.35 -12.09 -2.06
CA SER A 39 30.70 -11.83 -2.59
C SER A 39 31.36 -10.57 -2.00
N GLY A 40 30.62 -9.79 -1.22
CA GLY A 40 31.12 -8.55 -0.61
C GLY A 40 31.36 -7.43 -1.63
N ARG A 41 30.77 -7.53 -2.82
CA ARG A 41 30.80 -6.45 -3.82
C ARG A 41 30.00 -5.23 -3.36
N THR A 42 28.89 -5.46 -2.67
CA THR A 42 28.00 -4.41 -2.12
C THR A 42 27.45 -4.81 -0.74
N GLY A 43 26.89 -3.85 0.00
CA GLY A 43 26.10 -4.09 1.22
C GLY A 43 26.90 -4.34 2.51
N THR A 44 28.17 -4.76 2.41
CA THR A 44 29.00 -5.02 3.60
C THR A 44 29.25 -3.74 4.42
N ASP A 45 29.44 -2.60 3.75
CA ASP A 45 29.58 -1.28 4.37
C ASP A 45 28.30 -0.84 5.09
N HIS A 46 27.13 -1.16 4.53
CA HIS A 46 25.84 -0.87 5.12
C HIS A 46 25.62 -1.68 6.41
N ILE A 47 25.94 -2.98 6.38
CA ILE A 47 25.88 -3.86 7.56
C ILE A 47 26.79 -3.35 8.68
N GLU A 48 28.03 -2.93 8.36
CA GLU A 48 28.92 -2.32 9.36
C GLU A 48 28.33 -1.05 9.98
N ARG A 49 27.69 -0.19 9.18
CA ARG A 49 27.04 1.03 9.68
C ARG A 49 25.90 0.71 10.62
N ILE A 50 25.05 -0.26 10.29
CA ILE A 50 23.97 -0.74 11.17
C ILE A 50 24.55 -1.24 12.50
N ILE A 51 25.60 -2.06 12.46
CA ILE A 51 26.28 -2.54 13.68
C ILE A 51 26.79 -1.37 14.53
N ARG A 52 27.34 -0.32 13.90
CA ARG A 52 27.79 0.88 14.60
C ARG A 52 26.62 1.64 15.24
N PHE A 53 25.47 1.75 14.57
CA PHE A 53 24.26 2.35 15.16
C PHE A 53 23.81 1.59 16.40
N CYS A 54 23.61 0.27 16.29
CA CYS A 54 23.20 -0.58 17.42
C CYS A 54 24.16 -0.45 18.62
N LYS A 55 25.47 -0.42 18.36
CA LYS A 55 26.48 -0.22 19.42
C LYS A 55 26.45 1.17 20.05
N ALA A 56 26.28 2.22 19.24
CA ALA A 56 26.28 3.60 19.72
C ALA A 56 25.02 3.93 20.52
N LEU A 57 23.89 3.33 20.16
CA LEU A 57 22.58 3.56 20.78
C LEU A 57 22.22 2.50 21.83
N ASN A 58 23.05 1.46 21.99
CA ASN A 58 22.79 0.32 22.86
C ASN A 58 21.40 -0.32 22.62
N CYS A 59 21.10 -0.59 21.35
CA CYS A 59 19.85 -1.17 20.88
C CYS A 59 20.07 -2.35 19.93
N GLN A 60 19.02 -3.11 19.62
CA GLN A 60 19.01 -4.11 18.56
C GLN A 60 18.73 -3.48 17.18
N VAL A 61 18.83 -4.27 16.10
CA VAL A 61 18.62 -3.75 14.73
C VAL A 61 17.16 -3.41 14.48
N GLU A 62 16.24 -4.17 15.08
CA GLU A 62 14.80 -3.98 15.00
C GLU A 62 14.36 -2.65 15.61
N ASP A 63 15.10 -2.16 16.61
CA ASP A 63 14.83 -0.88 17.27
C ASP A 63 15.14 0.34 16.38
N LEU A 64 15.79 0.14 15.22
CA LEU A 64 16.15 1.23 14.30
C LEU A 64 15.02 1.61 13.33
N ILE A 65 13.92 0.86 13.30
CA ILE A 65 12.82 1.08 12.36
C ILE A 65 11.46 1.00 13.08
N GLU A 66 10.54 1.88 12.71
CA GLU A 66 9.15 1.85 13.14
C GLU A 66 8.25 1.69 11.90
N TYR A 67 7.30 0.76 11.96
CA TYR A 67 6.34 0.53 10.88
C TYR A 67 5.05 1.27 11.23
N MET A 68 4.79 2.39 10.57
CA MET A 68 3.49 3.04 10.64
C MET A 68 2.51 2.27 9.74
N SER A 69 1.52 1.63 10.35
CA SER A 69 0.37 1.12 9.61
C SER A 69 -0.55 2.30 9.30
N GLU A 70 -0.74 2.64 8.02
CA GLU A 70 -1.93 3.37 7.61
C GLU A 70 -3.14 2.45 7.86
N SER A 71 -3.80 2.63 9.01
CA SER A 71 -5.16 2.14 9.19
C SER A 71 -6.06 3.02 8.30
N PRO A 72 -6.95 2.46 7.46
CA PRO A 72 -7.84 3.23 6.60
C PRO A 72 -8.93 4.00 7.36
N GLU A 73 -8.80 4.24 8.67
CA GLU A 73 -9.80 4.93 9.47
C GLU A 73 -9.35 6.32 9.92
N ALA A 74 -10.16 7.31 9.49
CA ALA A 74 -10.28 8.68 10.00
C ALA A 74 -9.37 9.77 9.41
N THR A 75 -9.51 10.04 8.11
CA THR A 75 -9.55 11.43 7.62
C THR A 75 -10.93 11.71 7.05
N GLY A 76 -11.64 12.65 7.70
CA GLY A 76 -13.08 12.84 7.61
C GLY A 76 -13.68 13.21 6.25
N ALA A 77 -15.02 13.06 6.22
CA ALA A 77 -15.97 13.47 5.20
C ALA A 77 -16.05 12.61 3.92
N GLN A 78 -16.03 11.28 4.06
CA GLN A 78 -16.64 10.43 3.03
C GLN A 78 -18.12 10.22 3.37
N PRO A 79 -19.06 10.56 2.47
CA PRO A 79 -20.47 10.24 2.68
C PRO A 79 -20.61 8.72 2.77
N SER A 80 -21.26 8.27 3.84
CA SER A 80 -21.44 6.87 4.20
C SER A 80 -22.52 6.16 3.37
N SER A 81 -23.23 6.91 2.51
CA SER A 81 -24.22 6.38 1.60
C SER A 81 -24.30 7.17 0.29
N LEU A 82 -24.78 6.52 -0.78
CA LEU A 82 -25.13 7.20 -2.03
C LEU A 82 -26.18 8.30 -1.80
N SER A 83 -27.12 8.08 -0.88
CA SER A 83 -28.14 9.06 -0.49
C SER A 83 -27.51 10.35 0.04
N GLU A 84 -26.46 10.24 0.87
CA GLU A 84 -25.71 11.39 1.37
C GLU A 84 -24.95 12.12 0.25
N ILE A 85 -24.47 11.39 -0.77
CA ILE A 85 -23.85 11.98 -1.96
C ILE A 85 -24.89 12.78 -2.77
N HIS A 86 -26.08 12.22 -3.00
CA HIS A 86 -27.16 12.87 -3.75
C HIS A 86 -27.68 14.14 -3.05
N HIS A 87 -27.85 14.08 -1.73
CA HIS A 87 -28.23 15.25 -0.92
C HIS A 87 -27.19 16.37 -0.99
N LEU A 88 -25.90 16.02 -0.89
CA LEU A 88 -24.81 17.00 -0.93
C LEU A 88 -24.63 17.64 -2.33
N LEU A 89 -24.88 16.87 -3.38
CA LEU A 89 -24.85 17.33 -4.77
C LEU A 89 -26.15 18.02 -5.21
N GLY A 90 -27.17 18.09 -4.34
CA GLY A 90 -28.45 18.70 -4.65
C GLY A 90 -29.21 18.02 -5.80
N THR A 91 -28.95 16.73 -6.03
CA THR A 91 -29.58 15.94 -7.11
C THR A 91 -30.82 15.18 -6.64
N GLU A 92 -31.37 15.52 -5.47
CA GLU A 92 -32.68 15.07 -5.03
C GLU A 92 -33.74 15.64 -5.99
N GLU A 93 -34.03 14.86 -7.04
CA GLU A 93 -35.08 15.16 -7.99
C GLU A 93 -36.42 15.17 -7.25
N SER A 94 -37.05 16.34 -7.23
CA SER A 94 -38.35 16.60 -6.63
C SER A 94 -39.42 15.73 -7.30
N ALA A 95 -39.60 14.51 -6.80
CA ALA A 95 -40.65 13.60 -7.20
C ALA A 95 -41.71 13.47 -6.08
N THR A 96 -42.17 14.61 -5.54
CA THR A 96 -43.45 14.68 -4.82
C THR A 96 -44.18 15.98 -5.18
N ALA A 97 -44.72 16.06 -6.39
CA ALA A 97 -45.82 16.95 -6.72
C ALA A 97 -47.08 16.11 -6.92
N THR A 98 -47.71 15.71 -5.81
CA THR A 98 -49.14 15.41 -5.77
C THR A 98 -49.91 16.72 -5.70
N SER A 99 -50.60 17.11 -6.78
CA SER A 99 -51.86 17.89 -6.72
C SER A 99 -52.47 18.06 -8.12
N THR A 100 -53.61 17.38 -8.34
CA THR A 100 -54.89 17.95 -8.85
C THR A 100 -54.86 19.39 -9.40
N ASP A 101 -55.24 19.62 -10.67
CA ASP A 101 -56.59 20.10 -11.04
C ASP A 101 -56.87 20.17 -12.57
N ALA A 102 -58.15 19.96 -12.90
CA ALA A 102 -59.00 20.45 -14.01
C ALA A 102 -58.51 20.65 -15.48
N GLU A 103 -59.16 19.85 -16.36
CA GLU A 103 -60.03 20.24 -17.50
C GLU A 103 -59.58 21.32 -18.52
N VAL A 104 -59.57 20.97 -19.83
CA VAL A 104 -60.49 21.50 -20.88
C VAL A 104 -60.14 20.90 -22.25
N THR A 105 -61.21 20.46 -22.91
CA THR A 105 -61.39 19.84 -24.22
C THR A 105 -61.01 20.71 -25.42
N SER A 106 -60.52 20.09 -26.51
CA SER A 106 -61.00 20.36 -27.88
C SER A 106 -60.37 19.46 -28.98
N THR A 107 -61.19 18.50 -29.43
CA THR A 107 -61.57 18.20 -30.83
C THR A 107 -60.56 17.85 -31.96
N ARG A 108 -60.83 16.67 -32.55
CA ARG A 108 -60.80 16.27 -34.00
C ARG A 108 -59.39 16.12 -34.63
N HIS A 109 -59.06 15.22 -35.57
CA HIS A 109 -59.79 14.34 -36.50
C HIS A 109 -58.81 13.30 -37.15
N VAL A 110 -59.18 12.01 -37.17
CA VAL A 110 -59.22 11.02 -38.29
C VAL A 110 -58.02 10.72 -39.25
N LYS A 111 -57.89 9.38 -39.54
CA LYS A 111 -57.31 8.61 -40.68
C LYS A 111 -55.80 8.37 -40.70
N SER A 112 -55.29 7.12 -40.63
CA SER A 112 -55.44 5.93 -41.48
C SER A 112 -54.83 6.08 -42.88
N SER A 113 -53.69 5.43 -43.09
CA SER A 113 -53.23 4.77 -44.33
C SER A 113 -52.16 3.76 -43.95
#